data_AF-A0A086K0E3-F1
#
_entry.id   AF-A0A086K0E3-F1
#
_cell.length_a   1.000
_cell.length_b   1.000
_cell.length_c   1.000
_cell.angle_alpha   90.00
_cell.angle_beta   90.00
_cell.angle_gamma   90.00
#
_symmetry.space_group_name_H-M   'P 1'
#
loop_
_entity.id
_entity.type
_entity.pdbx_description
1 polymer ?
#
loop_
_entity_poly.entity_id
_entity_poly.type
_entity_poly.pdbx_seq_one_letter_code
_entity_poly.pdbx_strand_id
1 'polypeptide(L)'
;MQVDPDFLSGYNCVNFDLNYLITRAATLKVVGFNRLSKLKSLESKIRDSSFSSRALGTHEGKDIATEGRIQFDLLELVRRDYKLKSYSLNFVSFEFLKEQKEDVHYNMIGDLFRGCPSSRRRIGVYCLKDAYLPLRLLKELLFLYNYVEMSRVTGTPLNFLLTRGQQIKVTAQLLRKCKELNYVVPVVKRTGGDNSVQYEGATVLEPRKGFYDKPIATLDFASLYPSIMIAHNICYSTLVASSAAHTMNNPDDVTVTTTSPPHKFVKKHIRRGVLPMIVEELIAARKAARKEMAAAKDEMTRQVLNGRQLALKISANSVYGYTGTTVGMSSAFLQETQTPARKTYFSTEQEEVKVA
;
A
#
# COMPACT_ATOMS: atom_id res chain seq x y z
N MET A 1 21.10 9.72 21.92
CA MET A 1 22.02 9.37 20.82
C MET A 1 22.75 10.63 20.36
N GLN A 2 24.08 10.62 20.23
CA GLN A 2 24.85 11.79 19.77
C GLN A 2 24.70 12.04 18.25
N VAL A 3 24.57 10.96 17.45
CA VAL A 3 24.46 11.01 15.98
C VAL A 3 23.14 11.62 15.48
N ASP A 4 22.12 11.70 16.35
CA ASP A 4 20.75 12.17 16.03
C ASP A 4 20.15 11.70 14.68
N PRO A 5 20.05 10.39 14.41
CA PRO A 5 19.53 9.90 13.13
C PRO A 5 18.04 10.19 12.94
N ASP A 6 17.64 10.69 11.76
CA ASP A 6 16.23 10.87 11.41
C ASP A 6 15.51 9.55 11.10
N PHE A 7 16.26 8.60 10.51
CA PHE A 7 15.77 7.27 10.17
C PHE A 7 16.52 6.20 10.96
N LEU A 8 15.79 5.25 11.53
CA LEU A 8 16.32 4.04 12.14
C LEU A 8 15.98 2.87 11.22
N SER A 9 16.97 2.33 10.52
CA SER A 9 16.77 1.28 9.53
C SER A 9 17.66 0.07 9.80
N GLY A 10 17.30 -1.06 9.20
CA GLY A 10 17.99 -2.34 9.29
C GLY A 10 17.04 -3.46 8.90
N TYR A 11 17.29 -4.70 9.34
CA TYR A 11 16.53 -5.87 8.93
C TYR A 11 16.04 -6.66 10.14
N ASN A 12 14.73 -6.63 10.40
CA ASN A 12 14.09 -7.17 11.60
C ASN A 12 14.44 -6.43 12.90
N CYS A 13 14.74 -5.13 12.80
CA CYS A 13 15.23 -4.34 13.91
C CYS A 13 14.20 -4.08 15.00
N VAL A 14 12.92 -3.95 14.65
CA VAL A 14 11.90 -3.63 15.66
C VAL A 14 11.55 -4.85 16.50
N ASN A 15 11.31 -5.98 15.84
CA ASN A 15 10.87 -7.21 16.50
C ASN A 15 12.01 -7.93 17.23
N PHE A 16 13.24 -7.82 16.72
CA PHE A 16 14.42 -8.47 17.30
C PHE A 16 15.39 -7.48 17.94
N ASP A 17 16.12 -6.67 17.17
CA ASP A 17 17.28 -5.93 17.69
C ASP A 17 16.92 -4.95 18.82
N LEU A 18 16.02 -3.99 18.57
CA LEU A 18 15.62 -2.98 19.54
C LEU A 18 14.90 -3.59 20.74
N ASN A 19 14.01 -4.54 20.48
CA ASN A 19 13.28 -5.25 21.53
C ASN A 19 14.25 -6.00 22.47
N TYR A 20 15.22 -6.72 21.90
CA TYR A 20 16.24 -7.44 22.67
C TYR A 20 17.12 -6.48 23.46
N LEU A 21 17.60 -5.40 22.83
CA LEU A 21 18.46 -4.40 23.47
C LEU A 21 17.77 -3.72 24.67
N ILE A 22 16.52 -3.26 24.50
CA ILE A 22 15.75 -2.64 25.58
C ILE A 22 15.53 -3.63 26.73
N THR A 23 15.11 -4.86 26.40
CA THR A 23 14.86 -5.91 27.40
C THR A 23 16.14 -6.26 28.15
N ARG A 24 17.26 -6.42 27.45
CA ARG A 24 18.56 -6.74 28.04
C ARG A 24 19.06 -5.62 28.95
N ALA A 25 18.92 -4.36 28.52
CA ALA A 25 19.27 -3.21 29.34
C ALA A 25 18.45 -3.15 30.63
N ALA A 26 17.15 -3.45 30.55
CA ALA A 26 16.27 -3.52 31.72
C ALA A 26 16.71 -4.65 32.68
N THR A 27 17.04 -5.84 32.17
CA THR A 27 17.57 -6.95 32.98
C THR A 27 18.87 -6.57 33.71
N LEU A 28 19.76 -5.86 33.02
CA LEU A 28 21.03 -5.38 33.58
C LEU A 28 20.87 -4.09 34.41
N LYS A 29 19.64 -3.58 34.59
CA LYS A 29 19.32 -2.35 35.32
C LYS A 29 20.07 -1.11 34.79
N VAL A 30 20.30 -1.04 33.48
CA VAL A 30 20.94 0.10 32.83
C VAL A 30 19.92 1.23 32.68
N VAL A 31 20.05 2.26 33.53
CA VAL A 31 19.14 3.40 33.56
C VAL A 31 19.29 4.26 32.30
N GLY A 32 18.15 4.65 31.70
CA GLY A 32 18.10 5.61 30.59
C GLY A 32 18.42 5.03 29.21
N PHE A 33 18.68 3.72 29.08
CA PHE A 33 18.92 3.09 27.77
C PHE A 33 17.69 3.19 26.84
N ASN A 34 16.49 3.08 27.40
CA ASN A 34 15.22 3.13 26.68
C ASN A 34 14.82 4.55 26.22
N ARG A 35 15.71 5.55 26.24
CA ARG A 35 15.44 6.91 25.76
C ARG A 35 15.88 7.06 24.30
N LEU A 36 15.17 6.38 23.39
CA LEU A 36 15.53 6.32 21.96
C LEU A 36 14.92 7.47 21.12
N SER A 37 13.91 8.15 21.66
CA SER A 37 13.24 9.30 21.06
C SER A 37 14.15 10.54 20.92
N LYS A 38 13.78 11.50 20.06
CA LYS A 38 14.36 12.87 20.09
C LYS A 38 13.92 13.62 21.37
N LEU A 39 12.78 13.27 21.95
CA LEU A 39 12.29 13.80 23.22
C LEU A 39 12.96 13.07 24.39
N LYS A 40 13.98 13.68 25.00
CA LYS A 40 14.79 13.08 26.07
C LYS A 40 14.01 12.71 27.34
N SER A 41 12.88 13.38 27.57
CA SER A 41 11.99 13.10 28.70
C SER A 41 11.11 11.87 28.48
N LEU A 42 11.01 11.37 27.24
CA LEU A 42 10.13 10.27 26.88
C LEU A 42 10.92 8.97 26.79
N GLU A 43 10.44 7.97 27.54
CA GLU A 43 10.95 6.61 27.45
C GLU A 43 10.20 5.82 26.38
N SER A 44 10.98 5.10 25.56
CA SER A 44 10.51 4.15 24.57
C SER A 44 9.99 2.91 25.27
N LYS A 45 8.68 2.64 25.11
CA LYS A 45 8.02 1.44 25.61
C LYS A 45 7.79 0.46 24.47
N ILE A 46 8.01 -0.82 24.77
CA ILE A 46 7.65 -1.92 23.87
C ILE A 46 6.17 -2.21 24.06
N ARG A 47 5.43 -2.30 22.95
CA ARG A 47 4.03 -2.73 22.93
C ARG A 47 3.87 -3.88 21.96
N ASP A 48 2.97 -4.80 22.29
CA ASP A 48 2.54 -5.81 21.33
C ASP A 48 1.63 -5.15 20.29
N SER A 49 1.83 -5.55 19.04
CA SER A 49 1.05 -5.06 17.91
C SER A 49 0.63 -6.25 17.04
N SER A 50 -0.58 -6.18 16.53
CA SER A 50 -1.08 -7.13 15.55
C SER A 50 -1.64 -6.38 14.35
N PHE A 51 -1.26 -6.83 13.16
CA PHE A 51 -1.78 -6.32 11.90
C PHE A 51 -2.41 -7.49 11.15
N SER A 52 -3.64 -7.30 10.66
CA SER A 52 -4.32 -8.31 9.86
C SER A 52 -4.94 -7.68 8.62
N SER A 53 -4.69 -8.31 7.47
CA SER A 53 -5.36 -7.98 6.22
C SER A 53 -5.44 -9.21 5.32
N ARG A 54 -6.43 -9.27 4.42
CA ARG A 54 -6.52 -10.36 3.44
C ARG A 54 -5.31 -10.42 2.49
N ALA A 55 -4.71 -9.26 2.18
CA ALA A 55 -3.62 -9.16 1.22
C ALA A 55 -2.26 -9.55 1.80
N LEU A 56 -2.02 -9.22 3.08
CA LEU A 56 -0.73 -9.44 3.75
C LEU A 56 -0.80 -10.53 4.81
N GLY A 57 -1.98 -11.07 5.13
CA GLY A 57 -2.16 -12.02 6.23
C GLY A 57 -2.19 -11.33 7.59
N THR A 58 -2.08 -12.15 8.64
CA THR A 58 -2.00 -11.72 10.04
C THR A 58 -0.55 -11.81 10.49
N HIS A 59 -0.03 -10.71 11.00
CA HIS A 59 1.32 -10.59 11.54
C HIS A 59 1.27 -10.02 12.95
N GLU A 60 1.94 -10.70 13.87
CA GLU A 60 2.22 -10.20 15.20
C GLU A 60 3.63 -9.60 15.21
N GLY A 61 3.78 -8.50 15.94
CA GLY A 61 5.04 -7.80 16.04
C GLY A 61 5.08 -6.89 17.26
N LYS A 62 6.13 -6.10 17.35
CA LYS A 62 6.34 -5.12 18.40
C LYS A 62 6.22 -3.72 17.81
N ASP A 63 5.68 -2.80 18.59
CA ASP A 63 5.73 -1.37 18.36
C ASP A 63 6.58 -0.74 19.46
N ILE A 64 7.60 0.03 19.07
CA ILE A 64 8.53 0.68 19.99
C ILE A 64 8.50 2.18 19.69
N ALA A 65 8.08 2.99 20.67
CA ALA A 65 7.94 4.43 20.43
C ALA A 65 9.32 5.12 20.28
N THR A 66 9.59 5.75 19.12
CA THR A 66 10.79 6.54 18.86
C THR A 66 10.42 7.93 18.32
N GLU A 67 9.71 8.72 19.13
CA GLU A 67 9.16 10.00 18.66
C GLU A 67 10.23 10.93 18.05
N GLY A 68 9.88 11.56 16.93
CA GLY A 68 10.79 12.38 16.13
C GLY A 68 11.80 11.59 15.27
N ARG A 69 11.74 10.25 15.25
CA ARG A 69 12.52 9.39 14.36
C ARG A 69 11.61 8.41 13.62
N ILE A 70 11.95 8.09 12.37
CA ILE A 70 11.17 7.17 11.55
C ILE A 70 11.88 5.81 11.53
N GLN A 71 11.20 4.77 12.00
CA GLN A 71 11.68 3.41 11.88
C GLN A 71 11.36 2.87 10.50
N PHE A 72 12.37 2.33 9.82
CA PHE A 72 12.30 1.87 8.44
C PHE A 72 12.89 0.45 8.38
N ASP A 73 12.13 -0.53 8.88
CA ASP A 73 12.54 -1.94 8.95
C ASP A 73 12.34 -2.63 7.59
N LEU A 74 13.44 -3.06 6.97
CA LEU A 74 13.42 -3.62 5.61
C LEU A 74 12.71 -4.97 5.54
N LEU A 75 12.68 -5.75 6.62
CA LEU A 75 12.01 -7.05 6.57
C LEU A 75 10.51 -6.86 6.27
N GLU A 76 9.87 -5.92 6.97
CA GLU A 76 8.44 -5.64 6.82
C GLU A 76 8.15 -4.98 5.46
N LEU A 77 9.04 -4.13 4.99
CA LEU A 77 8.93 -3.51 3.66
C LEU A 77 9.02 -4.54 2.53
N VAL A 78 10.00 -5.45 2.61
CA VAL A 78 10.18 -6.49 1.59
C VAL A 78 8.99 -7.45 1.59
N ARG A 79 8.49 -7.86 2.78
CA ARG A 79 7.27 -8.67 2.91
C ARG A 79 6.05 -8.01 2.30
N ARG A 80 5.95 -6.70 2.41
CA ARG A 80 4.81 -5.96 1.89
C ARG A 80 4.85 -5.78 0.38
N ASP A 81 6.01 -5.45 -0.15
CA ASP A 81 6.14 -4.98 -1.53
C ASP A 81 6.56 -6.11 -2.49
N TYR A 82 7.11 -7.23 -1.98
CA TYR A 82 7.59 -8.36 -2.78
C TYR A 82 7.03 -9.71 -2.30
N LYS A 83 6.78 -10.62 -3.24
CA LYS A 83 6.40 -12.01 -2.97
C LYS A 83 7.58 -12.93 -3.24
N LEU A 84 8.33 -13.27 -2.20
CA LEU A 84 9.56 -14.06 -2.28
C LEU A 84 9.40 -15.45 -1.68
N LYS A 85 10.27 -16.39 -2.07
CA LYS A 85 10.33 -17.75 -1.49
C LYS A 85 10.82 -17.74 -0.04
N SER A 86 11.70 -16.81 0.30
CA SER A 86 12.24 -16.62 1.65
C SER A 86 12.45 -15.12 1.90
N TYR A 87 12.27 -14.72 3.15
CA TYR A 87 12.52 -13.35 3.62
C TYR A 87 13.72 -13.28 4.57
N SER A 88 14.64 -14.24 4.50
CA SER A 88 15.91 -14.12 5.22
C SER A 88 16.77 -13.03 4.56
N LEU A 89 17.57 -12.30 5.36
CA LEU A 89 18.47 -11.28 4.83
C LEU A 89 19.43 -11.86 3.77
N ASN A 90 19.87 -13.12 3.93
CA ASN A 90 20.72 -13.78 2.94
C ASN A 90 20.01 -13.97 1.60
N PHE A 91 18.79 -14.49 1.62
CA PHE A 91 18.01 -14.71 0.40
C PHE A 91 17.69 -13.39 -0.30
N VAL A 92 17.24 -12.39 0.46
CA VAL A 92 16.88 -11.07 -0.08
C VAL A 92 18.11 -10.34 -0.65
N SER A 93 19.25 -10.41 0.04
CA SER A 93 20.52 -9.84 -0.47
C SER A 93 20.97 -10.56 -1.74
N PHE A 94 20.82 -11.87 -1.82
CA PHE A 94 21.17 -12.62 -3.02
C PHE A 94 20.21 -12.28 -4.18
N GLU A 95 18.91 -12.19 -3.92
CA GLU A 95 17.90 -11.90 -4.94
C GLU A 95 18.14 -10.53 -5.59
N PHE A 96 18.35 -9.49 -4.77
CA PHE A 96 18.42 -8.10 -5.25
C PHE A 96 19.82 -7.56 -5.46
N LEU A 97 20.81 -7.95 -4.64
CA LEU A 97 22.19 -7.44 -4.74
C LEU A 97 23.16 -8.43 -5.39
N LYS A 98 22.73 -9.68 -5.64
CA LYS A 98 23.60 -10.79 -6.06
C LYS A 98 24.76 -11.06 -5.10
N GLU A 99 24.53 -10.79 -3.81
CA GLU A 99 25.50 -10.98 -2.73
C GLU A 99 24.98 -11.91 -1.65
N GLN A 100 25.89 -12.65 -1.03
CA GLN A 100 25.58 -13.54 0.10
C GLN A 100 26.19 -13.00 1.39
N LYS A 101 25.55 -13.33 2.52
CA LYS A 101 26.10 -13.06 3.85
C LYS A 101 27.39 -13.85 4.07
N GLU A 102 28.20 -13.41 5.03
CA GLU A 102 29.26 -14.30 5.53
C GLU A 102 28.65 -15.48 6.28
N ASP A 103 29.21 -16.67 6.08
CA ASP A 103 28.74 -17.88 6.75
C ASP A 103 29.32 -17.95 8.17
N VAL A 104 28.50 -17.52 9.13
CA VAL A 104 28.74 -17.70 10.57
C VAL A 104 27.46 -18.23 11.19
N HIS A 105 27.45 -19.53 11.47
CA HIS A 105 26.33 -20.17 12.13
C HIS A 105 26.19 -19.69 13.59
N TYR A 106 24.96 -19.48 14.06
CA TYR A 106 24.70 -18.87 15.37
C TYR A 106 25.34 -19.61 16.55
N ASN A 107 25.43 -20.94 16.48
CA ASN A 107 26.08 -21.78 17.49
C ASN A 107 27.57 -21.43 17.69
N MET A 108 28.24 -20.97 16.64
CA MET A 108 29.68 -20.67 16.69
C MET A 108 29.98 -19.30 17.29
N ILE A 109 28.99 -18.39 17.36
CA ILE A 109 29.21 -16.99 17.77
C ILE A 109 29.77 -16.92 19.19
N GLY A 110 29.25 -17.73 20.11
CA GLY A 110 29.71 -17.74 21.51
C GLY A 110 31.17 -18.17 21.65
N ASP A 111 31.58 -19.21 20.94
CA ASP A 111 32.94 -19.73 20.99
C ASP A 111 33.92 -18.80 20.28
N LEU A 112 33.53 -18.26 19.12
CA LEU A 112 34.31 -17.25 18.41
C LEU A 112 34.52 -15.98 19.25
N PHE A 113 33.53 -15.59 20.07
CA PHE A 113 33.64 -14.40 20.92
C PHE A 113 34.62 -14.62 22.10
N ARG A 114 34.54 -15.80 22.74
CA ARG A 114 35.43 -16.21 23.84
C ARG A 114 36.86 -16.56 23.38
N GLY A 115 37.07 -16.76 22.08
CA GLY A 115 38.38 -17.06 21.51
C GLY A 115 39.36 -15.88 21.50
N CYS A 116 40.15 -15.79 20.43
CA CYS A 116 41.22 -14.80 20.30
C CYS A 116 40.74 -13.48 19.64
N PRO A 117 41.58 -12.42 19.61
CA PRO A 117 41.24 -11.19 18.91
C PRO A 117 40.86 -11.41 17.44
N SER A 118 41.48 -12.36 16.74
CA SER A 118 41.17 -12.68 15.34
C SER A 118 39.78 -13.30 15.16
N SER A 119 39.32 -14.15 16.09
CA SER A 119 37.96 -14.71 16.03
C SER A 119 36.90 -13.65 16.34
N ARG A 120 37.18 -12.74 17.27
CA ARG A 120 36.34 -11.55 17.50
C ARG A 120 36.32 -10.62 16.28
N ARG A 121 37.44 -10.46 15.57
CA ARG A 121 37.48 -9.71 14.30
C ARG A 121 36.55 -10.32 13.25
N ARG A 122 36.50 -11.66 13.12
CA ARG A 122 35.56 -12.33 12.20
C ARG A 122 34.10 -12.01 12.56
N ILE A 123 33.73 -12.04 13.84
CA ILE A 123 32.39 -11.63 14.29
C ILE A 123 32.13 -10.16 13.94
N GLY A 124 33.11 -9.28 14.14
CA GLY A 124 33.02 -7.86 13.81
C GLY A 124 32.75 -7.62 12.32
N VAL A 125 33.45 -8.33 11.43
CA VAL A 125 33.24 -8.26 9.98
C VAL A 125 31.85 -8.77 9.60
N TYR A 126 31.43 -9.91 10.17
CA TYR A 126 30.08 -10.45 9.99
C TYR A 126 29.01 -9.44 10.40
N CYS A 127 29.14 -8.83 11.58
CA CYS A 127 28.20 -7.84 12.09
C CYS A 127 28.16 -6.56 11.24
N LEU A 128 29.33 -6.08 10.78
CA LEU A 128 29.41 -4.92 9.90
C LEU A 128 28.72 -5.18 8.56
N LYS A 129 28.93 -6.36 7.97
CA LYS A 129 28.26 -6.76 6.73
C LYS A 129 26.73 -6.82 6.92
N ASP A 130 26.27 -7.39 8.03
CA ASP A 130 24.84 -7.46 8.36
C ASP A 130 24.19 -6.09 8.59
N ALA A 131 24.94 -5.10 9.09
CA ALA A 131 24.49 -3.72 9.22
C ALA A 131 24.52 -2.96 7.88
N TYR A 132 25.45 -3.32 6.98
CA TYR A 132 25.65 -2.64 5.70
C TYR A 132 24.70 -3.12 4.59
N LEU A 133 24.38 -4.42 4.54
CA LEU A 133 23.46 -4.99 3.55
C LEU A 133 22.07 -4.31 3.54
N PRO A 134 21.43 -4.02 4.68
CA PRO A 134 20.16 -3.30 4.70
C PRO A 134 20.26 -1.89 4.10
N LEU A 135 21.35 -1.16 4.33
CA LEU A 135 21.55 0.16 3.71
C LEU A 135 21.67 0.07 2.20
N ARG A 136 22.32 -0.98 1.69
CA ARG A 136 22.40 -1.23 0.25
C ARG A 136 21.07 -1.63 -0.36
N LEU A 137 20.33 -2.52 0.30
CA LEU A 137 18.98 -2.90 -0.11
C LEU A 137 18.04 -1.69 -0.12
N LEU A 138 18.13 -0.81 0.88
CA LEU A 138 17.34 0.42 0.94
C LEU A 138 17.58 1.31 -0.29
N LYS A 139 18.84 1.41 -0.73
CA LYS A 139 19.26 2.16 -1.91
C LYS A 139 18.82 1.48 -3.20
N GLU A 140 19.08 0.19 -3.35
CA GLU A 140 18.79 -0.58 -4.57
C GLU A 140 17.28 -0.65 -4.85
N LEU A 141 16.48 -0.86 -3.81
CA LEU A 141 15.02 -0.96 -3.91
C LEU A 141 14.32 0.40 -3.89
N LEU A 142 15.09 1.48 -3.74
CA LEU A 142 14.62 2.86 -3.73
C LEU A 142 13.48 3.11 -2.73
N PHE A 143 13.44 2.35 -1.63
CA PHE A 143 12.28 2.36 -0.73
C PHE A 143 12.02 3.75 -0.16
N LEU A 144 13.06 4.48 0.24
CA LEU A 144 12.89 5.82 0.80
C LEU A 144 12.20 6.76 -0.21
N TYR A 145 12.65 6.76 -1.46
CA TYR A 145 12.06 7.58 -2.52
C TYR A 145 10.61 7.20 -2.80
N ASN A 146 10.35 5.90 -2.96
CA ASN A 146 9.02 5.38 -3.27
C ASN A 146 8.01 5.70 -2.16
N TYR A 147 8.40 5.56 -0.89
CA TYR A 147 7.51 5.83 0.24
C TYR A 147 7.32 7.33 0.49
N VAL A 148 8.35 8.16 0.27
CA VAL A 148 8.21 9.63 0.32
C VAL A 148 7.25 10.11 -0.77
N GLU A 149 7.39 9.63 -2.00
CA GLU A 149 6.47 9.97 -3.09
C GLU A 149 5.04 9.49 -2.82
N MET A 150 4.88 8.27 -2.29
CA MET A 150 3.58 7.78 -1.82
C MET A 150 2.97 8.69 -0.75
N SER A 151 3.77 9.18 0.20
CA SER A 151 3.32 10.09 1.26
C SER A 151 2.88 11.43 0.67
N ARG A 152 3.62 11.97 -0.30
CA ARG A 152 3.27 13.21 -1.02
C ARG A 152 1.96 13.07 -1.80
N VAL A 153 1.80 11.97 -2.55
CA VAL A 153 0.62 11.70 -3.37
C VAL A 153 -0.63 11.51 -2.51
N THR A 154 -0.55 10.68 -1.48
CA THR A 154 -1.71 10.31 -0.65
C THR A 154 -1.98 11.29 0.47
N GLY A 155 -0.96 12.06 0.86
CA GLY A 155 -1.08 13.00 1.94
C GLY A 155 -1.00 12.43 3.34
N THR A 156 -0.59 11.17 3.48
CA THR A 156 -0.46 10.54 4.80
C THR A 156 0.96 10.69 5.34
N PRO A 157 1.14 10.85 6.66
CA PRO A 157 2.44 10.76 7.30
C PRO A 157 3.22 9.49 6.89
N LEU A 158 4.54 9.59 6.78
CA LEU A 158 5.40 8.49 6.31
C LEU A 158 5.29 7.25 7.22
N ASN A 159 5.19 7.43 8.54
CA ASN A 159 5.00 6.35 9.50
C ASN A 159 3.67 5.58 9.30
N PHE A 160 2.61 6.23 8.81
CA PHE A 160 1.35 5.54 8.50
C PHE A 160 1.51 4.62 7.29
N LEU A 161 2.38 4.97 6.35
CA LEU A 161 2.67 4.09 5.23
C LEU A 161 3.39 2.82 5.66
N LEU A 162 3.99 2.76 6.84
CA LEU A 162 4.70 1.59 7.36
C LEU A 162 3.82 0.75 8.27
N THR A 163 2.97 1.41 9.07
CA THR A 163 2.20 0.77 10.15
C THR A 163 0.72 0.55 9.83
N ARG A 164 0.19 1.18 8.76
CA ARG A 164 -1.23 1.12 8.38
C ARG A 164 -1.42 0.56 6.97
N GLY A 165 -2.63 0.06 6.73
CA GLY A 165 -3.05 -0.48 5.43
C GLY A 165 -3.41 0.58 4.39
N GLN A 166 -3.97 0.15 3.26
CA GLN A 166 -4.29 1.06 2.13
C GLN A 166 -5.45 2.03 2.44
N GLN A 167 -6.38 1.69 3.34
CA GLN A 167 -7.58 2.48 3.60
C GLN A 167 -7.26 3.92 4.04
N ILE A 168 -6.28 4.10 4.94
CA ILE A 168 -5.93 5.44 5.46
C ILE A 168 -5.50 6.40 4.36
N LYS A 169 -4.90 5.88 3.28
CA LYS A 169 -4.43 6.67 2.13
C LYS A 169 -5.60 7.24 1.35
N VAL A 170 -6.64 6.43 1.12
CA VAL A 170 -7.84 6.86 0.40
C VAL A 170 -8.69 7.77 1.28
N THR A 171 -8.83 7.44 2.58
CA THR A 171 -9.54 8.30 3.54
C THR A 171 -8.91 9.69 3.63
N ALA A 172 -7.57 9.79 3.67
CA ALA A 172 -6.89 11.08 3.70
C ALA A 172 -7.17 11.94 2.45
N GLN A 173 -7.13 11.34 1.27
CA GLN A 173 -7.46 12.01 0.01
C GLN A 173 -8.94 12.44 -0.03
N LEU A 174 -9.84 11.55 0.38
CA LEU A 174 -11.28 11.82 0.44
C LEU A 174 -11.58 13.01 1.37
N LEU A 175 -11.02 13.02 2.59
CA LEU A 175 -11.24 14.10 3.55
C LEU A 175 -10.74 15.45 3.03
N ARG A 176 -9.60 15.49 2.34
CA ARG A 176 -9.08 16.72 1.72
C ARG A 176 -10.01 17.23 0.64
N LYS A 177 -10.45 16.34 -0.27
CA LYS A 177 -11.38 16.72 -1.34
C LYS A 177 -12.74 17.15 -0.78
N CYS A 178 -13.24 16.47 0.25
CA CYS A 178 -14.46 16.88 0.93
C CYS A 178 -14.32 18.27 1.57
N LYS A 179 -13.17 18.60 2.17
CA LYS A 179 -12.92 19.93 2.72
C LYS A 179 -12.98 21.01 1.63
N GLU A 180 -12.35 20.79 0.48
CA GLU A 180 -12.40 21.72 -0.67
C GLU A 180 -13.83 21.95 -1.17
N LEU A 181 -14.69 20.93 -1.09
CA LEU A 181 -16.07 20.95 -1.57
C LEU A 181 -17.10 21.27 -0.47
N ASN A 182 -16.66 21.61 0.75
CA ASN A 182 -17.51 21.82 1.92
C ASN A 182 -18.46 20.64 2.25
N TYR A 183 -17.96 19.42 2.11
CA TYR A 183 -18.64 18.19 2.50
C TYR A 183 -18.17 17.65 3.84
N VAL A 184 -19.10 17.04 4.57
CA VAL A 184 -18.84 16.29 5.80
C VAL A 184 -18.97 14.81 5.51
N VAL A 185 -17.99 14.02 5.97
CA VAL A 185 -18.04 12.56 5.85
C VAL A 185 -18.72 11.98 7.09
N PRO A 186 -19.86 11.28 6.96
CA PRO A 186 -20.57 10.73 8.10
C PRO A 186 -19.81 9.54 8.70
N VAL A 187 -19.95 9.34 10.01
CA VAL A 187 -19.49 8.13 10.68
C VAL A 187 -20.60 7.08 10.61
N VAL A 188 -20.46 6.13 9.68
CA VAL A 188 -21.37 4.99 9.61
C VAL A 188 -20.93 3.97 10.64
N LYS A 189 -21.76 3.72 11.66
CA LYS A 189 -21.48 2.67 12.66
C LYS A 189 -21.45 1.33 11.95
N ARG A 190 -20.49 0.48 12.32
CA ARG A 190 -20.50 -0.94 11.93
C ARG A 190 -21.81 -1.56 12.43
N THR A 191 -22.73 -1.83 11.53
CA THR A 191 -23.65 -2.93 11.75
C THR A 191 -22.80 -4.19 11.72
N GLY A 192 -22.91 -5.04 12.74
CA GLY A 192 -22.19 -6.32 12.85
C GLY A 192 -22.66 -7.32 11.80
N GLY A 193 -22.67 -6.91 10.53
CA GLY A 193 -22.98 -7.76 9.39
C GLY A 193 -21.91 -8.82 9.26
N ASP A 194 -22.39 -10.04 9.06
CA ASP A 194 -21.57 -11.21 8.84
C ASP A 194 -20.54 -10.94 7.74
N ASN A 195 -19.27 -11.23 8.00
CA ASN A 195 -18.17 -11.09 7.02
C ASN A 195 -18.33 -12.05 5.82
N SER A 196 -19.43 -12.82 5.80
CA SER A 196 -19.81 -13.82 4.80
C SER A 196 -20.45 -13.23 3.53
N VAL A 197 -20.98 -12.00 3.55
CA VAL A 197 -21.56 -11.38 2.35
C VAL A 197 -20.43 -10.96 1.40
N GLN A 198 -20.04 -11.89 0.53
CA GLN A 198 -19.19 -11.62 -0.62
C GLN A 198 -20.08 -11.15 -1.78
N TYR A 199 -19.79 -9.96 -2.30
CA TYR A 199 -20.41 -9.51 -3.54
C TYR A 199 -19.83 -10.25 -4.74
N GLU A 200 -20.62 -10.32 -5.81
CA GLU A 200 -20.18 -10.97 -7.04
C GLU A 200 -18.94 -10.27 -7.62
N GLY A 201 -17.87 -11.04 -7.83
CA GLY A 201 -16.59 -10.57 -8.33
C GLY A 201 -16.49 -10.56 -9.86
N ALA A 202 -15.27 -10.46 -10.35
CA ALA A 202 -14.99 -10.47 -11.78
C ALA A 202 -15.39 -11.80 -12.45
N THR A 203 -15.94 -11.72 -13.66
CA THR A 203 -16.11 -12.91 -14.52
C THR A 203 -14.77 -13.32 -15.11
N VAL A 204 -14.50 -14.63 -15.07
CA VAL A 204 -13.42 -15.26 -15.82
C VAL A 204 -14.05 -16.02 -16.97
N LEU A 205 -13.56 -15.80 -18.18
CA LEU A 205 -14.03 -16.50 -19.37
C LEU A 205 -13.53 -17.94 -19.36
N GLU A 206 -14.35 -18.87 -19.83
CA GLU A 206 -13.93 -20.26 -19.96
C GLU A 206 -12.77 -20.39 -20.97
N PRO A 207 -11.60 -20.87 -20.55
CA PRO A 207 -10.44 -20.93 -21.42
C PRO A 207 -10.59 -22.06 -22.44
N ARG A 208 -10.32 -21.77 -23.72
CA ARG A 208 -10.12 -22.80 -24.73
C ARG A 208 -8.74 -23.42 -24.52
N LYS A 209 -8.68 -24.52 -23.77
CA LYS A 209 -7.44 -25.22 -23.44
C LYS A 209 -6.83 -25.84 -24.70
N GLY A 210 -5.52 -25.67 -24.88
CA GLY A 210 -4.80 -26.22 -26.02
C GLY A 210 -3.39 -25.66 -26.11
N PHE A 211 -2.58 -26.28 -26.96
CA PHE A 211 -1.33 -25.70 -27.42
C PHE A 211 -1.63 -24.87 -28.67
N TYR A 212 -1.23 -23.60 -28.64
CA TYR A 212 -1.42 -22.69 -29.76
C TYR A 212 -0.06 -22.42 -30.41
N ASP A 213 0.09 -22.89 -31.64
CA ASP A 213 1.25 -22.64 -32.50
C ASP A 213 1.19 -21.29 -33.22
N LYS A 214 0.05 -20.59 -33.13
CA LYS A 214 -0.19 -19.26 -33.69
C LYS A 214 -0.09 -18.16 -32.62
N PRO A 215 0.39 -16.96 -32.98
CA PRO A 215 0.39 -15.82 -32.07
C PRO A 215 -1.03 -15.46 -31.56
N ILE A 216 -1.15 -15.18 -30.27
CA ILE A 216 -2.39 -14.72 -29.63
C ILE A 216 -2.21 -13.26 -29.20
N ALA A 217 -3.00 -12.36 -29.76
CA ALA A 217 -3.04 -10.97 -29.33
C ALA A 217 -3.76 -10.86 -27.97
N THR A 218 -3.17 -10.12 -27.03
CA THR A 218 -3.79 -9.84 -25.72
C THR A 218 -4.20 -8.37 -25.66
N LEU A 219 -5.49 -8.12 -25.48
CA LEU A 219 -6.07 -6.80 -25.30
C LEU A 219 -6.46 -6.63 -23.82
N ASP A 220 -6.19 -5.46 -23.25
CA ASP A 220 -6.54 -5.13 -21.86
C ASP A 220 -6.94 -3.66 -21.73
N PHE A 221 -7.88 -3.39 -20.83
CA PHE A 221 -8.33 -2.04 -20.52
C PHE A 221 -7.34 -1.34 -19.58
N ALA A 222 -6.82 -0.19 -20.01
CA ALA A 222 -6.01 0.65 -19.15
C ALA A 222 -6.85 1.22 -17.99
N SER A 223 -6.62 0.75 -16.77
CA SER A 223 -7.29 1.26 -15.55
C SER A 223 -8.82 1.17 -15.62
N LEU A 224 -9.33 -0.04 -15.89
CA LEU A 224 -10.76 -0.33 -16.06
C LEU A 224 -11.67 0.25 -14.96
N TYR A 225 -11.50 -0.14 -13.70
CA TYR A 225 -12.38 0.30 -12.61
C TYR A 225 -12.37 1.82 -12.37
N PRO A 226 -11.20 2.49 -12.29
CA PRO A 226 -11.12 3.95 -12.35
C PRO A 226 -11.92 4.57 -13.50
N SER A 227 -11.82 3.99 -14.70
CA SER A 227 -12.52 4.51 -15.89
C SER A 227 -14.03 4.34 -15.80
N ILE A 228 -14.53 3.20 -15.30
CA ILE A 228 -15.96 2.96 -15.05
C ILE A 228 -16.50 3.97 -14.03
N MET A 229 -15.78 4.16 -12.91
CA MET A 229 -16.15 5.12 -11.87
C MET A 229 -16.28 6.55 -12.42
N ILE A 230 -15.34 6.95 -13.28
CA ILE A 230 -15.34 8.26 -13.93
C ILE A 230 -16.47 8.37 -14.96
N ALA A 231 -16.64 7.39 -15.84
CA ALA A 231 -17.61 7.44 -16.93
C ALA A 231 -19.05 7.55 -16.41
N HIS A 232 -19.37 6.76 -15.39
CA HIS A 232 -20.71 6.66 -14.81
C HIS A 232 -20.93 7.55 -13.57
N ASN A 233 -19.96 8.42 -13.25
CA ASN A 233 -20.02 9.36 -12.12
C ASN A 233 -20.36 8.70 -10.77
N ILE A 234 -19.81 7.50 -10.54
CA ILE A 234 -20.13 6.66 -9.38
C ILE A 234 -19.44 7.22 -8.14
N CYS A 235 -20.22 7.70 -7.16
CA CYS A 235 -19.70 8.28 -5.92
C CYS A 235 -20.75 8.26 -4.80
N TYR A 236 -20.29 8.30 -3.54
CA TYR A 236 -21.16 8.51 -2.39
C TYR A 236 -22.01 9.80 -2.50
N SER A 237 -21.43 10.89 -3.03
CA SER A 237 -22.09 12.20 -3.14
C SER A 237 -23.05 12.33 -4.31
N THR A 238 -23.08 11.36 -5.22
CA THR A 238 -23.93 11.31 -6.41
C THR A 238 -24.98 10.21 -6.35
N LEU A 239 -24.93 9.34 -5.33
CA LEU A 239 -25.95 8.33 -5.08
C LEU A 239 -27.29 9.01 -4.77
N VAL A 240 -28.33 8.60 -5.50
CA VAL A 240 -29.70 9.04 -5.26
C VAL A 240 -30.31 8.11 -4.20
N ALA A 241 -30.77 8.69 -3.08
CA ALA A 241 -31.48 7.95 -2.05
C ALA A 241 -32.85 7.47 -2.58
N SER A 242 -33.30 6.29 -2.15
CA SER A 242 -34.58 5.72 -2.59
C SER A 242 -35.77 6.65 -2.34
N SER A 243 -35.74 7.45 -1.27
CA SER A 243 -36.77 8.45 -0.95
C SER A 243 -36.80 9.63 -1.94
N ALA A 244 -35.68 9.98 -2.56
CA ALA A 244 -35.56 11.06 -3.54
C ALA A 244 -35.68 10.57 -4.99
N ALA A 245 -35.79 9.25 -5.21
CA ALA A 245 -35.84 8.66 -6.54
C ALA A 245 -37.06 9.09 -7.36
N HIS A 246 -38.17 9.47 -6.70
CA HIS A 246 -39.39 9.95 -7.34
C HIS A 246 -39.30 11.40 -7.83
N THR A 247 -38.38 12.18 -7.27
CA THR A 247 -38.18 13.60 -7.63
C THR A 247 -37.20 13.74 -8.81
N MET A 248 -36.42 12.69 -9.09
CA MET A 248 -35.50 12.61 -10.23
C MET A 248 -35.98 11.54 -11.22
N ASN A 249 -37.07 11.84 -11.92
CA ASN A 249 -37.66 10.95 -12.92
C ASN A 249 -37.09 11.12 -14.33
N ASN A 250 -36.31 12.18 -14.58
CA ASN A 250 -35.71 12.40 -15.88
C ASN A 250 -34.56 11.39 -16.12
N PRO A 251 -34.68 10.48 -17.12
CA PRO A 251 -33.62 9.52 -17.43
C PRO A 251 -32.31 10.20 -17.88
N ASP A 252 -32.40 11.42 -18.41
CA ASP A 252 -31.22 12.17 -18.85
C ASP A 252 -30.36 12.67 -17.69
N ASP A 253 -30.91 12.68 -16.47
CA ASP A 253 -30.27 13.22 -15.27
C ASP A 253 -29.58 12.15 -14.41
N VAL A 254 -29.87 10.87 -14.65
CA VAL A 254 -29.38 9.76 -13.82
C VAL A 254 -28.75 8.63 -14.64
N THR A 255 -27.78 7.96 -14.04
CA THR A 255 -27.22 6.69 -14.49
C THR A 255 -27.78 5.59 -13.59
N VAL A 256 -28.37 4.56 -14.20
CA VAL A 256 -28.95 3.42 -13.48
C VAL A 256 -28.02 2.22 -13.63
N THR A 257 -27.66 1.58 -12.53
CA THR A 257 -26.79 0.41 -12.54
C THR A 257 -27.60 -0.85 -12.81
N THR A 258 -26.93 -1.85 -13.39
CA THR A 258 -27.52 -3.16 -13.70
C THR A 258 -27.52 -4.13 -12.52
N THR A 259 -27.24 -3.64 -11.31
CA THR A 259 -27.29 -4.43 -10.06
C THR A 259 -28.74 -4.80 -9.70
N SER A 260 -28.89 -5.82 -8.85
CA SER A 260 -30.17 -6.16 -8.23
C SER A 260 -30.03 -6.05 -6.71
N PRO A 261 -30.63 -5.02 -6.06
CA PRO A 261 -31.45 -3.94 -6.65
C PRO A 261 -30.62 -2.91 -7.44
N PRO A 262 -31.25 -2.17 -8.38
CA PRO A 262 -30.56 -1.14 -9.15
C PRO A 262 -30.27 0.10 -8.28
N HIS A 263 -29.09 0.68 -8.46
CA HIS A 263 -28.72 1.96 -7.86
C HIS A 263 -28.79 3.06 -8.91
N LYS A 264 -29.12 4.27 -8.47
CA LYS A 264 -29.19 5.47 -9.32
C LYS A 264 -28.13 6.48 -8.88
N PHE A 265 -27.37 7.00 -9.83
CA PHE A 265 -26.38 8.06 -9.63
C PHE A 265 -26.71 9.26 -10.50
N VAL A 266 -26.66 10.48 -9.96
CA VAL A 266 -26.83 11.69 -10.79
C VAL A 266 -25.68 11.84 -11.79
N LYS A 267 -25.96 12.33 -13.00
CA LYS A 267 -24.94 12.58 -14.02
C LYS A 267 -24.10 13.82 -13.71
N LYS A 268 -22.97 13.95 -14.41
CA LYS A 268 -21.93 14.96 -14.16
C LYS A 268 -22.42 16.41 -14.28
N HIS A 269 -23.40 16.68 -15.16
CA HIS A 269 -23.94 18.03 -15.37
C HIS A 269 -24.73 18.56 -14.17
N ILE A 270 -25.29 17.68 -13.35
CA ILE A 270 -25.98 18.06 -12.10
C ILE A 270 -24.97 18.19 -10.96
N ARG A 271 -24.12 17.18 -10.80
CA ARG A 271 -23.12 17.14 -9.75
C ARG A 271 -21.98 16.21 -10.14
N ARG A 272 -20.75 16.69 -10.03
CA ARG A 272 -19.57 15.83 -10.14
C ARG A 272 -19.34 15.09 -8.83
N GLY A 273 -19.09 13.78 -8.91
CA GLY A 273 -18.76 12.96 -7.76
C GLY A 273 -17.36 13.25 -7.21
N VAL A 274 -17.21 13.18 -5.88
CA VAL A 274 -15.91 13.38 -5.20
C VAL A 274 -14.88 12.32 -5.62
N LEU A 275 -15.27 11.04 -5.65
CA LEU A 275 -14.38 9.95 -6.02
C LEU A 275 -13.92 10.05 -7.50
N PRO A 276 -14.82 10.26 -8.48
CA PRO A 276 -14.42 10.58 -9.86
C PRO A 276 -13.40 11.71 -9.95
N MET A 277 -13.61 12.81 -9.22
CA MET A 277 -12.67 13.95 -9.22
C MET A 277 -11.29 13.55 -8.70
N ILE A 278 -11.21 12.83 -7.57
CA ILE A 278 -9.94 12.33 -7.02
C ILE A 278 -9.23 11.42 -8.03
N VAL A 279 -9.96 10.49 -8.64
CA VAL A 279 -9.38 9.52 -9.58
C VAL A 279 -8.92 10.21 -10.87
N GLU A 280 -9.67 11.17 -11.41
CA GLU A 280 -9.28 12.00 -12.55
C GLU A 280 -7.98 12.76 -12.25
N GLU A 281 -7.86 13.38 -11.07
CA GLU A 281 -6.65 14.08 -10.62
C GLU A 281 -5.45 13.14 -10.51
N LEU A 282 -5.62 11.95 -9.93
CA LEU A 282 -4.56 10.94 -9.82
C LEU A 282 -4.08 10.45 -11.19
N ILE A 283 -5.00 10.21 -12.14
CA ILE A 283 -4.67 9.78 -13.49
C ILE A 283 -3.94 10.90 -14.25
N ALA A 284 -4.43 12.13 -14.16
CA ALA A 284 -3.81 13.30 -14.78
C ALA A 284 -2.38 13.52 -14.25
N ALA A 285 -2.22 13.50 -12.92
CA ALA A 285 -0.91 13.59 -12.28
C ALA A 285 0.03 12.45 -12.70
N ARG A 286 -0.50 11.23 -12.89
CA ARG A 286 0.31 10.09 -13.35
C ARG A 286 0.78 10.29 -14.78
N LYS A 287 -0.07 10.81 -15.66
CA LYS A 287 0.29 11.12 -17.05
C LYS A 287 1.39 12.19 -17.09
N ALA A 288 1.27 13.24 -16.28
CA ALA A 288 2.31 14.26 -16.14
C ALA A 288 3.63 13.67 -15.64
N ALA A 289 3.60 12.88 -14.55
CA ALA A 289 4.79 12.23 -14.00
C ALA A 289 5.49 11.31 -15.03
N ARG A 290 4.74 10.57 -15.85
CA ARG A 290 5.31 9.75 -16.93
C ARG A 290 5.96 10.59 -18.03
N LYS A 291 5.36 11.73 -18.38
CA LYS A 291 5.93 12.68 -19.36
C LYS A 291 7.23 13.28 -18.85
N GLU A 292 7.24 13.74 -17.60
CA GLU A 292 8.44 14.25 -16.93
C GLU A 292 9.52 13.16 -16.85
N MET A 293 9.14 11.92 -16.52
CA MET A 293 10.06 10.79 -16.42
C MET A 293 10.73 10.47 -17.76
N ALA A 294 9.99 10.58 -18.87
CA ALA A 294 10.53 10.38 -20.21
C ALA A 294 11.48 11.51 -20.65
N ALA A 295 11.31 12.72 -20.09
CA ALA A 295 12.17 13.87 -20.37
C ALA A 295 13.37 13.97 -19.41
N ALA A 296 13.38 13.22 -18.31
CA ALA A 296 14.44 13.23 -17.32
C ALA A 296 15.75 12.70 -17.92
N LYS A 297 16.84 13.45 -17.71
CA LYS A 297 18.17 13.11 -18.23
C LYS A 297 19.00 12.33 -17.23
N ASP A 298 18.86 12.64 -15.94
CA ASP A 298 19.59 11.98 -14.88
C ASP A 298 18.80 10.79 -14.30
N GLU A 299 19.54 9.74 -13.95
CA GLU A 299 18.98 8.51 -13.44
C GLU A 299 18.19 8.71 -12.14
N MET A 300 18.69 9.59 -11.27
CA MET A 300 18.10 9.86 -9.97
C MET A 300 16.70 10.46 -10.08
N THR A 301 16.53 11.49 -10.92
CA THR A 301 15.23 12.10 -11.20
C THR A 301 14.29 11.12 -11.87
N ARG A 302 14.80 10.31 -12.81
CA ARG A 302 14.01 9.24 -13.46
C ARG A 302 13.47 8.24 -12.43
N GLN A 303 14.28 7.85 -11.46
CA GLN A 303 13.90 6.95 -10.37
C GLN A 303 12.83 7.55 -9.45
N VAL A 304 13.00 8.81 -9.04
CA VAL A 304 12.00 9.52 -8.22
C VAL A 304 10.67 9.63 -8.97
N LEU A 305 10.70 9.99 -10.25
CA LEU A 305 9.49 10.10 -11.09
C LEU A 305 8.84 8.74 -11.35
N ASN A 306 9.63 7.67 -11.45
CA ASN A 306 9.09 6.31 -11.51
C ASN A 306 8.37 5.93 -10.20
N GLY A 307 8.98 6.23 -9.04
CA GLY A 307 8.33 6.05 -7.73
C GLY A 307 7.01 6.82 -7.65
N ARG A 308 7.00 8.07 -8.11
CA ARG A 308 5.80 8.92 -8.17
C ARG A 308 4.70 8.34 -9.06
N GLN A 309 5.00 7.89 -10.29
CA GLN A 309 3.97 7.34 -11.18
C GLN A 309 3.41 6.01 -10.68
N LEU A 310 4.24 5.17 -10.03
CA LEU A 310 3.80 3.94 -9.38
C LEU A 310 2.89 4.24 -8.19
N ALA A 311 3.26 5.21 -7.36
CA ALA A 311 2.43 5.64 -6.24
C ALA A 311 1.05 6.14 -6.69
N LEU A 312 1.01 6.96 -7.74
CA LEU A 312 -0.25 7.43 -8.35
C LEU A 312 -1.09 6.29 -8.91
N LYS A 313 -0.47 5.30 -9.57
CA LYS A 313 -1.15 4.08 -10.06
C LYS A 313 -1.81 3.31 -8.91
N ILE A 314 -1.04 3.04 -7.86
CA ILE A 314 -1.51 2.27 -6.70
C ILE A 314 -2.64 3.01 -5.99
N SER A 315 -2.49 4.32 -5.79
CA SER A 315 -3.52 5.16 -5.17
C SER A 315 -4.82 5.14 -5.96
N ALA A 316 -4.77 5.33 -7.29
CA ALA A 316 -5.96 5.32 -8.14
C ALA A 316 -6.70 3.97 -8.06
N ASN A 317 -5.97 2.85 -8.13
CA ASN A 317 -6.56 1.51 -8.00
C ASN A 317 -7.12 1.26 -6.59
N SER A 318 -6.50 1.84 -5.56
CA SER A 318 -6.95 1.69 -4.17
C SER A 318 -8.26 2.42 -3.89
N VAL A 319 -8.60 3.48 -4.63
CA VAL A 319 -9.89 4.18 -4.48
C VAL A 319 -11.05 3.21 -4.76
N TYR A 320 -10.95 2.40 -5.81
CA TYR A 320 -11.93 1.34 -6.08
C TYR A 320 -12.01 0.34 -4.93
N GLY A 321 -10.86 -0.24 -4.54
CA GLY A 321 -10.83 -1.24 -3.45
C GLY A 321 -11.37 -0.71 -2.12
N TYR A 322 -11.20 0.58 -1.84
CA TYR A 322 -11.77 1.24 -0.66
C TYR A 322 -13.30 1.22 -0.67
N THR A 323 -13.93 1.34 -1.85
CA THR A 323 -15.38 1.42 -1.95
C THR A 323 -16.13 0.11 -1.70
N GLY A 324 -15.46 -1.05 -1.73
CA GLY A 324 -16.08 -2.34 -1.40
C GLY A 324 -15.52 -3.02 -0.16
N THR A 325 -14.81 -2.28 0.71
CA THR A 325 -14.52 -2.80 2.05
C THR A 325 -15.74 -2.66 2.94
N THR A 326 -16.28 -3.79 3.42
CA THR A 326 -17.31 -3.87 4.47
C THR A 326 -16.76 -3.58 5.86
N VAL A 327 -15.44 -3.71 6.03
CA VAL A 327 -14.70 -3.41 7.26
C VAL A 327 -14.01 -2.06 7.10
N GLY A 328 -14.58 -0.98 7.65
CA GLY A 328 -14.02 0.38 7.54
C GLY A 328 -15.09 1.47 7.66
N MET A 329 -14.75 2.71 7.30
CA MET A 329 -15.67 3.86 7.31
C MET A 329 -16.64 3.89 6.11
N SER A 330 -16.61 2.87 5.23
CA SER A 330 -17.34 2.82 3.96
C SER A 330 -18.39 1.71 3.97
N SER A 331 -19.51 1.96 3.30
CA SER A 331 -20.45 0.89 2.91
C SER A 331 -20.06 0.33 1.54
N ALA A 332 -20.06 -1.00 1.40
CA ALA A 332 -19.48 -1.73 0.27
C ALA A 332 -20.26 -1.64 -1.06
N PHE A 333 -21.45 -1.03 -1.05
CA PHE A 333 -22.39 -1.01 -2.17
C PHE A 333 -21.83 -0.36 -3.45
N LEU A 334 -20.89 0.59 -3.34
CA LEU A 334 -20.31 1.23 -4.53
C LEU A 334 -19.46 0.27 -5.36
N GLN A 335 -18.86 -0.76 -4.76
CA GLN A 335 -18.11 -1.76 -5.54
C GLN A 335 -19.05 -2.72 -6.28
N GLU A 336 -20.17 -3.10 -5.66
CA GLU A 336 -21.22 -3.91 -6.28
C GLU A 336 -21.74 -3.28 -7.58
N THR A 337 -21.78 -1.95 -7.67
CA THR A 337 -22.25 -1.24 -8.87
C THR A 337 -21.31 -1.29 -10.07
N GLN A 338 -20.01 -1.49 -9.85
CA GLN A 338 -19.00 -1.41 -10.91
C GLN A 338 -18.70 -2.77 -11.55
N THR A 339 -18.90 -3.87 -10.82
CA THR A 339 -18.63 -5.22 -11.33
C THR A 339 -19.56 -5.63 -12.48
N PRO A 340 -20.89 -5.39 -12.42
CA PRO A 340 -21.78 -5.67 -13.54
C PRO A 340 -21.47 -4.84 -14.78
N ALA A 341 -21.15 -3.55 -14.61
CA ALA A 341 -20.75 -2.69 -15.72
C ALA A 341 -19.53 -3.27 -16.45
N ARG A 342 -18.52 -3.76 -15.70
CA ARG A 342 -17.38 -4.47 -16.27
C ARG A 342 -17.79 -5.68 -17.10
N LYS A 343 -18.71 -6.52 -16.61
CA LYS A 343 -19.17 -7.71 -17.36
C LYS A 343 -19.73 -7.33 -18.73
N THR A 344 -20.54 -6.27 -18.77
CA THR A 344 -21.11 -5.74 -20.01
C THR A 344 -20.01 -5.28 -20.98
N TYR A 345 -19.00 -4.53 -20.51
CA TYR A 345 -17.89 -4.12 -21.37
C TYR A 345 -17.14 -5.31 -22.00
N PHE A 346 -16.81 -6.33 -21.20
CA PHE A 346 -16.13 -7.53 -21.71
C PHE A 346 -16.99 -8.35 -22.68
N SER A 347 -18.30 -8.48 -22.43
CA SER A 347 -19.19 -9.20 -23.36
C SER A 347 -19.31 -8.47 -24.69
N THR A 348 -19.43 -7.14 -24.68
CA THR A 348 -19.54 -6.33 -25.90
C THR A 348 -18.24 -6.37 -26.71
N GLU A 349 -17.08 -6.24 -26.07
CA GLU A 349 -15.78 -6.34 -26.76
C GLU A 349 -15.57 -7.73 -27.37
N GLN A 350 -16.02 -8.80 -26.68
CA GLN A 350 -15.97 -10.15 -27.25
C GLN A 350 -16.83 -10.33 -28.50
N GLU A 351 -17.99 -9.67 -28.56
CA GLU A 351 -18.83 -9.69 -29.75
C GLU A 351 -18.18 -8.92 -30.89
N GLU A 352 -17.65 -7.73 -30.62
CA GLU A 352 -16.96 -6.91 -31.62
C GLU A 352 -15.72 -7.60 -32.19
N VAL A 353 -14.89 -8.24 -31.35
CA VAL A 353 -13.69 -8.97 -31.79
C VAL A 353 -14.02 -10.26 -32.54
N LYS A 354 -15.20 -10.86 -32.34
CA LYS A 354 -15.64 -12.03 -33.14
C LYS A 354 -16.11 -11.65 -34.54
N VAL A 355 -16.55 -10.41 -34.73
CA VAL A 355 -17.10 -9.89 -35.99
C VAL A 355 -16.02 -9.24 -36.86
N ALA A 356 -14.89 -8.83 -36.25
CA ALA A 356 -13.68 -8.34 -36.91
C ALA A 356 -12.74 -9.48 -37.31
#